data_AF-A0AAD2ZUV3-F1
#
_entry.id   AF-A0AAD2ZUV3-F1
#
_cell.length_a   1.000
_cell.length_b   1.000
_cell.length_c   1.000
_cell.angle_alpha   90.00
_cell.angle_beta   90.00
_cell.angle_gamma   90.00
#
_symmetry.space_group_name_H-M   'P 1'
#
loop_
_entity.id
_entity.type
_entity.pdbx_description
1 polymer ?
#
loop_
_entity_poly.entity_id
_entity_poly.type
_entity_poly.pdbx_seq_one_letter_code
_entity_poly.pdbx_strand_id
1 'polypeptide(L)' 'MNDKQHCPACGALNQCSLADPRRATQACWCYSVTIDPAVLQALPDELRNKACLCPRCAAVEEQLRPSAAH' A
#
# COMPACT_ATOMS: atom_id res chain seq x y z
N MET A 1 -11.45 7.89 -14.51
CA MET A 1 -10.64 8.54 -13.45
C MET A 1 -9.83 7.44 -12.78
N ASN A 2 -8.51 7.62 -12.63
CA ASN A 2 -7.63 6.60 -12.02
C ASN A 2 -7.94 6.51 -10.53
N ASP A 3 -8.43 5.36 -10.07
CA ASP A 3 -8.76 5.16 -8.67
C ASP A 3 -7.49 5.02 -7.84
N LYS A 4 -6.93 6.16 -7.42
CA LYS A 4 -5.66 6.25 -6.69
C LYS A 4 -5.78 5.71 -5.27
N GLN A 5 -7.00 5.54 -4.73
CA GLN A 5 -7.23 5.16 -3.33
C GLN A 5 -7.49 3.66 -3.16
N HIS A 6 -7.70 2.92 -4.26
CA HIS A 6 -7.90 1.48 -4.23
C HIS A 6 -6.66 0.71 -4.69
N CYS A 7 -6.47 -0.46 -4.09
CA CYS A 7 -5.39 -1.40 -4.35
C CYS A 7 -5.66 -2.09 -5.70
N PRO A 8 -4.74 -2.00 -6.68
CA PRO A 8 -4.98 -2.60 -8.00
C PRO A 8 -5.03 -4.13 -7.95
N ALA A 9 -4.43 -4.76 -6.93
CA ALA A 9 -4.40 -6.22 -6.80
C ALA A 9 -5.69 -6.83 -6.23
N CYS A 10 -6.43 -6.10 -5.39
CA CYS A 10 -7.61 -6.67 -4.71
C CYS A 10 -8.84 -5.77 -4.65
N GLY A 11 -8.77 -4.54 -5.18
CA GLY A 11 -9.88 -3.59 -5.18
C GLY A 11 -10.22 -2.96 -3.82
N ALA A 12 -9.62 -3.38 -2.71
CA ALA A 12 -9.81 -2.75 -1.40
C ALA A 12 -9.06 -1.42 -1.29
N LEU A 13 -9.34 -0.60 -0.27
CA LEU A 13 -8.57 0.63 -0.02
C LEU A 13 -7.08 0.33 0.17
N ASN A 14 -6.21 1.09 -0.50
CA ASN A 14 -4.76 0.94 -0.38
C ASN A 14 -4.17 1.56 0.90
N GLN A 15 -4.99 2.32 1.64
CA GLN A 15 -4.62 2.99 2.89
C GLN A 15 -3.45 3.98 2.71
N CYS A 16 -3.19 4.44 1.49
CA CYS A 16 -2.14 5.41 1.22
C CYS A 16 -2.59 6.82 1.61
N SER A 17 -1.93 7.42 2.61
CA SER A 17 -2.19 8.79 3.05
C SER A 17 -2.02 9.81 1.91
N LEU A 18 -1.05 9.59 1.02
CA LEU A 18 -0.79 10.48 -0.13
C LEU A 18 -1.83 10.37 -1.25
N ALA A 19 -2.56 9.26 -1.34
CA ALA A 19 -3.62 9.09 -2.31
C ALA A 19 -4.92 9.79 -1.92
N ASP A 20 -5.05 10.16 -0.63
CA ASP A 20 -6.19 10.85 -0.07
C ASP A 20 -5.83 12.33 0.16
N PRO A 21 -6.43 13.28 -0.59
CA PRO A 21 -6.14 14.71 -0.43
C PRO A 21 -6.32 15.22 1.00
N ARG A 22 -7.18 14.59 1.80
CA ARG A 22 -7.44 14.97 3.20
C ARG A 22 -6.32 14.53 4.15
N ARG A 23 -5.50 13.56 3.75
CA ARG A 23 -4.42 12.97 4.54
C ARG A 23 -3.05 13.10 3.88
N ALA A 24 -2.94 13.84 2.77
CA ALA A 24 -1.71 13.94 1.98
C ALA A 24 -0.51 14.57 2.72
N THR A 25 -0.73 15.19 3.88
CA THR A 25 0.33 15.72 4.75
C THR A 25 0.82 14.73 5.81
N GLN A 26 0.15 13.59 5.97
CA GLN A 26 0.47 12.56 6.95
C GLN A 26 1.46 11.55 6.39
N ALA A 27 2.28 10.96 7.27
CA ALA A 27 3.10 9.82 6.91
C ALA A 27 2.22 8.66 6.40
N CYS A 28 2.70 7.96 5.38
CA CYS A 28 2.05 6.75 4.88
C CYS A 28 2.66 5.53 5.56
N TRP A 29 1.87 4.48 5.79
CA TRP A 29 2.36 3.21 6.35
C TRP A 29 3.52 2.63 5.53
N CYS A 30 3.54 2.87 4.21
CA CYS A 30 4.55 2.31 3.32
C CYS A 30 5.97 2.85 3.58
N TYR A 31 6.10 3.95 4.33
CA TYR A 31 7.40 4.50 4.71
C TYR A 31 8.07 3.75 5.86
N SER A 32 7.30 2.97 6.63
CA SER A 32 7.78 2.27 7.83
C SER A 32 8.02 0.78 7.61
N VAL A 33 7.96 0.31 6.36
CA VAL A 33 8.01 -1.11 6.00
C VAL A 33 8.93 -1.34 4.82
N THR A 34 9.40 -2.57 4.68
CA THR A 34 10.12 -3.03 3.49
C THR A 34 9.18 -3.88 2.66
N ILE A 35 8.86 -3.42 1.45
CA ILE A 35 8.06 -4.17 0.47
C ILE A 35 9.03 -4.93 -0.43
N ASP A 36 8.87 -6.25 -0.50
CA ASP A 36 9.67 -7.09 -1.38
C ASP A 36 9.41 -6.69 -2.86
N PRO A 37 10.44 -6.36 -3.65
CA PRO A 37 10.29 -6.06 -5.07
C PRO A 37 9.55 -7.14 -5.87
N ALA A 38 9.66 -8.41 -5.47
CA ALA A 38 8.95 -9.52 -6.10
C ALA A 38 7.42 -9.35 -6.02
N VAL A 39 6.90 -8.76 -4.94
CA VAL A 39 5.47 -8.45 -4.79
C VAL A 39 5.02 -7.43 -5.83
N LEU A 40 5.85 -6.43 -6.10
CA LEU A 40 5.56 -5.41 -7.11
C LEU A 40 5.66 -5.98 -8.53
N GLN A 41 6.62 -6.87 -8.76
CA GLN A 41 6.84 -7.54 -10.05
C GLN A 41 5.73 -8.55 -10.37
N ALA A 42 5.10 -9.16 -9.36
CA ALA A 42 3.98 -10.09 -9.53
C ALA A 42 2.69 -9.41 -10.04
N LEU A 43 2.61 -8.07 -9.98
CA LEU A 43 1.48 -7.34 -10.55
C LEU A 43 1.52 -7.37 -12.09
N PRO A 44 0.36 -7.52 -12.76
CA PRO A 44 0.26 -7.28 -14.20
C PRO A 44 0.86 -5.93 -14.60
N ASP A 45 1.55 -5.90 -15.74
CA ASP A 45 2.26 -4.73 -16.26
C ASP A 45 1.39 -3.47 -16.32
N GLU A 46 0.13 -3.65 -16.71
CA GLU A 46 -0.87 -2.58 -16.82
C GLU A 46 -1.24 -1.93 -15.47
N LEU A 47 -1.08 -2.68 -14.37
CA LEU A 47 -1.40 -2.26 -13.01
C LEU A 47 -0.19 -1.66 -12.27
N ARG A 48 1.03 -1.93 -12.74
CA ARG A 48 2.26 -1.41 -12.12
C ARG A 48 2.34 0.12 -12.25
N ASN A 49 2.84 0.77 -11.22
CA ASN A 49 3.03 2.24 -11.14
C ASN A 49 1.74 3.08 -11.31
N LYS A 50 0.55 2.52 -11.12
CA LYS A 50 -0.73 3.25 -11.25
C LYS A 50 -1.35 3.67 -9.92
N ALA A 51 -1.23 2.84 -8.89
CA ALA A 51 -1.77 3.06 -7.55
C ALA A 51 -0.95 2.26 -6.52
N CYS A 52 -1.06 2.62 -5.24
CA CYS A 52 -0.39 1.89 -4.16
C CYS A 52 -1.10 0.56 -3.89
N LEU A 53 -0.35 -0.45 -3.44
CA LEU A 53 -0.91 -1.67 -2.85
C LEU A 53 -1.49 -1.37 -1.47
N CYS A 54 -2.39 -2.22 -0.98
CA CYS A 54 -2.75 -2.23 0.45
C CYS A 54 -1.72 -3.06 1.26
N PRO A 55 -1.63 -2.87 2.59
CA PRO A 55 -0.69 -3.63 3.43
C PRO A 55 -0.71 -5.15 3.24
N ARG A 56 -1.91 -5.72 3.06
CA ARG A 56 -2.11 -7.14 2.78
C ARG A 56 -1.48 -7.57 1.47
N CYS A 57 -1.76 -6.85 0.39
CA CYS A 57 -1.20 -7.17 -0.93
C CYS A 57 0.29 -6.84 -1.03
N ALA A 58 0.78 -5.91 -0.21
CA ALA A 58 2.21 -5.63 -0.06
C ALA A 58 2.93 -6.66 0.84
N ALA A 59 2.19 -7.59 1.47
CA ALA A 59 2.69 -8.61 2.39
C ALA A 59 3.47 -8.07 3.60
N VAL A 60 3.03 -6.92 4.14
CA VAL A 60 3.70 -6.23 5.28
C VAL A 60 2.83 -6.13 6.54
N GLU A 61 1.68 -6.79 6.59
CA GLU A 61 0.77 -6.69 7.75
C GLU A 61 1.46 -7.06 9.07
N GLU A 62 2.39 -8.02 9.06
CA GLU A 62 3.17 -8.37 10.25
C GLU A 62 4.13 -7.24 10.67
N GLN A 63 4.72 -6.51 9.71
CA GLN A 63 5.61 -5.37 9.99
C GLN A 63 4.83 -4.18 10.56
N LEU A 64 3.55 -4.03 10.17
CA LEU A 64 2.66 -2.98 10.64
C LEU A 64 1.92 -3.34 11.93
N ARG A 65 1.92 -4.62 12.31
CA ARG A 65 1.33 -5.02 13.58
C ARG A 65 2.10 -4.28 14.67
N PRO A 66 1.44 -3.43 15.47
CA PRO A 66 2.12 -2.83 16.60
C PRO A 66 2.66 -3.98 17.44
N SER A 67 3.98 -3.98 17.71
CA SER A 67 4.54 -4.89 18.70
C SER A 67 3.70 -4.70 19.95
N ALA A 68 2.94 -5.73 20.32
CA ALA A 68 2.33 -5.76 21.64
C ALA A 68 3.49 -5.57 22.60
N ALA A 69 3.55 -4.40 23.22
CA ALA A 69 4.45 -4.15 24.32
C ALA A 69 4.25 -5.29 25.32
N HIS A 70 5.31 -6.06 25.56
CA HIS A 70 5.44 -6.85 26.77
C HIS A 70 5.57 -5.88 27.95
#